data_AF-A0A3M0ZA50-F1
#
_entry.id   AF-A0A3M0ZA50-F1
#
_cell.length_a   1.000
_cell.length_b   1.000
_cell.length_c   1.000
_cell.angle_alpha   90.00
_cell.angle_beta   90.00
_cell.angle_gamma   90.00
#
_symmetry.space_group_name_H-M   'P 1'
#
loop_
_entity.id
_entity.type
_entity.pdbx_description
1 polymer ?
#
loop_
_entity_poly.entity_id
_entity_poly.type
_entity_poly.pdbx_seq_one_letter_code
_entity_poly.pdbx_strand_id
1 'polypeptide(L)'
;MSKVTTERVWSDFIELQPRYRRSVHLERDIADRQWLSGYVVTPLGRATIQRIVDGILSPDGTRAWSLTGPYGSGKSAFALFLSHALSPSSDRLRQVARRLVSEADDELARRIFKPRGRTRPTVGLVPVLATGQRQPLEGTLVNALAAACANYWRGSARKPSILADIAAVQRRIAEGKRVATSAVVKLFEETARKVAASSRPGNGLLVVLDEAGKALEFAAQHEGGGDIQILQELAEAANRSADIPLVFVVVLHQAFDQYADQLTQRQRNEWAKVQGRFADIPFREEADQLLRLIGGAIKRKKQIPARCERGARRLCRTAAERLRITTATDKSEIEKLLCR
;
A
#
# COMPACT_ATOMS: atom_id res chain seq x y z
N MET A 1 -20.12 -16.63 -52.51
CA MET A 1 -19.78 -15.51 -51.61
C MET A 1 -19.98 -15.95 -50.18
N SER A 2 -18.91 -16.43 -49.53
CA SER A 2 -18.93 -16.80 -48.11
C SER A 2 -19.17 -15.54 -47.28
N LYS A 3 -20.23 -15.55 -46.47
CA LYS A 3 -20.39 -14.54 -45.42
C LYS A 3 -19.21 -14.71 -44.47
N VAL A 4 -18.27 -13.77 -44.51
CA VAL A 4 -17.30 -13.59 -43.43
C VAL A 4 -18.15 -13.24 -42.20
N THR A 5 -18.48 -14.24 -41.40
CA THR A 5 -19.03 -14.04 -40.06
C THR A 5 -17.97 -13.25 -39.31
N THR A 6 -18.17 -11.95 -39.13
CA THR A 6 -17.32 -11.15 -38.25
C THR A 6 -17.43 -11.82 -36.88
N GLU A 7 -16.38 -12.52 -36.47
CA GLU A 7 -16.32 -13.20 -35.19
C GLU A 7 -16.45 -12.12 -34.12
N ARG A 8 -17.64 -12.01 -33.54
CA ARG A 8 -17.87 -11.06 -32.46
C ARG A 8 -17.07 -11.53 -31.26
N VAL A 9 -16.13 -10.72 -30.81
CA VAL A 9 -15.26 -11.00 -29.69
C VAL A 9 -15.82 -10.35 -28.42
N TRP A 10 -15.51 -10.89 -27.24
CA TRP A 10 -16.04 -10.36 -25.98
C TRP A 10 -15.77 -8.85 -25.80
N SER A 11 -14.66 -8.33 -26.32
CA SER A 11 -14.31 -6.90 -26.30
C SER A 11 -15.34 -5.99 -26.97
N ASP A 12 -16.21 -6.52 -27.84
CA ASP A 12 -17.32 -5.79 -28.47
C ASP A 12 -18.47 -5.52 -27.51
N PHE A 13 -18.61 -6.33 -26.46
CA PHE A 13 -19.73 -6.30 -25.52
C PHE A 13 -19.34 -5.83 -24.13
N ILE A 14 -18.07 -5.97 -23.75
CA ILE A 14 -17.56 -5.61 -22.43
C ILE A 14 -16.39 -4.63 -22.50
N GLU A 15 -16.23 -3.82 -21.45
CA GLU A 15 -14.99 -3.11 -21.13
C GLU A 15 -14.53 -3.44 -19.73
N LEU A 16 -13.20 -3.45 -19.57
CA LEU A 16 -12.60 -3.35 -18.26
C LEU A 16 -12.64 -1.90 -17.80
N GLN A 17 -13.01 -1.68 -16.54
CA GLN A 17 -12.89 -0.35 -15.93
C GLN A 17 -11.43 0.13 -16.06
N PRO A 18 -11.18 1.41 -16.39
CA PRO A 18 -9.83 1.93 -16.67
C PRO A 18 -8.78 1.58 -15.61
N ARG A 19 -9.17 1.53 -14.32
CA ARG A 19 -8.24 1.21 -13.22
C ARG A 19 -7.63 -0.20 -13.30
N TYR A 20 -8.32 -1.16 -13.90
CA TYR A 20 -7.83 -2.54 -14.01
C TYR A 20 -6.95 -2.77 -15.24
N ARG A 21 -6.66 -1.71 -16.02
CA ARG A 21 -5.84 -1.80 -17.24
C ARG A 21 -4.36 -1.53 -17.00
N ARG A 22 -3.99 -0.91 -15.87
CA ARG A 22 -2.60 -0.56 -15.53
C ARG A 22 -2.27 -0.91 -14.09
N SER A 23 -1.04 -1.35 -13.86
CA SER A 23 -0.49 -1.49 -12.51
C SER A 23 -0.38 -0.13 -11.83
N VAL A 24 -0.60 -0.09 -10.52
CA VAL A 24 -0.46 1.12 -9.70
C VAL A 24 1.02 1.34 -9.36
N HIS A 25 1.49 2.58 -9.50
CA HIS A 25 2.81 3.01 -9.05
C HIS A 25 2.65 4.13 -8.02
N LEU A 26 3.04 3.88 -6.77
CA LEU A 26 2.74 4.78 -5.64
C LEU A 26 3.14 6.24 -5.89
N GLU A 27 4.40 6.46 -6.26
CA GLU A 27 4.94 7.83 -6.42
C GLU A 27 4.29 8.62 -7.56
N ARG A 28 3.91 7.95 -8.65
CA ARG A 28 3.32 8.59 -9.84
C ARG A 28 1.82 8.81 -9.66
N ASP A 29 1.15 7.87 -9.00
CA ASP A 29 -0.31 7.83 -8.91
C ASP A 29 -0.88 8.55 -7.68
N ILE A 30 -0.04 8.93 -6.69
CA ILE A 30 -0.49 9.68 -5.51
C ILE A 30 -1.23 10.99 -5.86
N ALA A 31 -0.94 11.60 -7.01
CA ALA A 31 -1.60 12.82 -7.47
C ALA A 31 -2.77 12.57 -8.45
N ASP A 32 -2.95 11.33 -8.94
CA ASP A 32 -3.98 11.00 -9.93
C ASP A 32 -5.37 11.00 -9.27
N ARG A 33 -6.17 12.03 -9.55
CA ARG A 33 -7.50 12.21 -8.96
C ARG A 33 -8.51 11.12 -9.34
N GLN A 34 -8.21 10.30 -10.35
CA GLN A 34 -9.11 9.25 -10.83
C GLN A 34 -8.71 7.86 -10.37
N TRP A 35 -7.54 7.68 -9.73
CA TRP A 35 -7.01 6.37 -9.42
C TRP A 35 -7.93 5.57 -8.45
N LEU A 36 -8.55 6.26 -7.48
CA LEU A 36 -9.52 5.68 -6.55
C LEU A 36 -10.86 5.28 -7.19
N SER A 37 -11.12 5.67 -8.44
CA SER A 37 -12.41 5.45 -9.09
C SER A 37 -12.76 3.97 -9.15
N GLY A 38 -13.74 3.62 -8.31
CA GLY A 38 -14.30 2.30 -8.06
C GLY A 38 -13.39 1.31 -7.33
N TYR A 39 -12.25 1.73 -6.76
CA TYR A 39 -11.47 0.87 -5.86
C TYR A 39 -12.39 0.15 -4.86
N VAL A 40 -12.19 -1.15 -4.67
CA VAL A 40 -13.02 -1.97 -3.80
C VAL A 40 -12.21 -2.31 -2.56
N VAL A 41 -12.73 -1.93 -1.38
CA VAL A 41 -12.18 -2.38 -0.11
C VAL A 41 -12.63 -3.82 0.12
N THR A 42 -11.72 -4.76 -0.02
CA THR A 42 -11.97 -6.19 0.21
C THR A 42 -12.04 -6.49 1.71
N PRO A 43 -12.60 -7.65 2.12
CA PRO A 43 -12.56 -8.09 3.52
C PRO A 43 -11.14 -8.13 4.10
N LEU A 44 -10.15 -8.57 3.30
CA LEU A 44 -8.74 -8.55 3.66
C LEU A 44 -8.21 -7.12 3.82
N GLY A 45 -8.50 -6.23 2.87
CA GLY A 45 -8.15 -4.81 2.96
C GLY A 45 -8.72 -4.16 4.22
N ARG A 46 -10.00 -4.43 4.53
CA ARG A 46 -10.67 -3.97 5.77
C ARG A 46 -9.95 -4.47 7.02
N ALA A 47 -9.69 -5.78 7.11
CA ALA A 47 -8.99 -6.37 8.26
C ALA A 47 -7.57 -5.81 8.41
N THR A 48 -6.88 -5.55 7.29
CA THR A 48 -5.55 -4.93 7.27
C THR A 48 -5.60 -3.50 7.79
N ILE A 49 -6.57 -2.69 7.37
CA ILE A 49 -6.79 -1.32 7.88
C ILE A 49 -7.02 -1.36 9.40
N GLN A 50 -7.88 -2.26 9.87
CA GLN A 50 -8.18 -2.43 11.30
C GLN A 50 -6.89 -2.70 12.11
N ARG A 51 -6.06 -3.67 11.69
CA ARG A 51 -4.79 -4.00 12.36
C ARG A 51 -3.82 -2.82 12.42
N ILE A 52 -3.62 -2.13 11.30
CA ILE A 52 -2.71 -0.98 11.23
C ILE A 52 -3.22 0.16 12.13
N VAL A 53 -4.52 0.42 12.12
CA VAL A 53 -5.15 1.47 12.94
C VAL A 53 -5.04 1.16 14.42
N ASP A 54 -5.29 -0.09 14.84
CA ASP A 54 -5.15 -0.47 16.25
C ASP A 54 -3.72 -0.22 16.75
N GLY A 55 -2.71 -0.47 15.91
CA GLY A 55 -1.32 -0.12 16.17
C GLY A 55 -1.04 1.38 16.29
N ILE A 56 -1.75 2.21 15.51
CA ILE A 56 -1.65 3.68 15.59
C ILE A 56 -2.31 4.21 16.88
N LEU A 57 -3.47 3.66 17.23
CA LEU A 57 -4.27 4.11 18.35
C LEU A 57 -3.69 3.69 19.71
N SER A 58 -2.96 2.58 19.77
CA SER A 58 -2.24 2.15 20.97
C SER A 58 -0.87 2.85 21.09
N PRO A 59 -0.46 3.36 22.28
CA PRO A 59 0.89 3.87 22.52
C PRO A 59 2.00 2.83 22.25
N ASP A 60 1.77 1.58 22.68
CA ASP A 60 2.70 0.45 22.53
C ASP A 60 2.30 -0.47 21.36
N GLY A 61 1.49 0.05 20.43
CA GLY A 61 0.99 -0.71 19.29
C GLY A 61 2.06 -0.99 18.24
N THR A 62 1.91 -2.11 17.52
CA THR A 62 2.78 -2.42 16.38
C THR A 62 2.61 -1.39 15.27
N ARG A 63 3.73 -0.82 14.80
CA ARG A 63 3.75 0.22 13.77
C ARG A 63 4.67 -0.10 12.60
N ALA A 64 5.47 -1.16 12.70
CA ALA A 64 6.20 -1.74 11.59
C ALA A 64 5.45 -2.98 11.06
N TRP A 65 5.06 -2.94 9.78
CA TRP A 65 4.23 -3.95 9.12
C TRP A 65 4.89 -4.45 7.82
N SER A 66 4.80 -5.75 7.55
CA SER A 66 5.11 -6.31 6.23
C SER A 66 3.82 -6.78 5.54
N LEU A 67 3.61 -6.35 4.30
CA LEU A 67 2.54 -6.86 3.43
C LEU A 67 3.17 -7.84 2.44
N THR A 68 2.86 -9.13 2.59
CA THR A 68 3.50 -10.21 1.81
C THR A 68 2.51 -10.91 0.90
N GLY A 69 2.79 -11.01 -0.40
CA GLY A 69 1.90 -11.72 -1.31
C GLY A 69 2.35 -11.65 -2.76
N PRO A 70 1.87 -12.52 -3.65
CA PRO A 70 2.34 -12.60 -5.03
C PRO A 70 2.06 -11.32 -5.83
N TYR A 71 2.73 -11.16 -6.97
CA TYR A 71 2.42 -10.12 -7.95
C TYR A 71 0.92 -10.13 -8.31
N GLY A 72 0.34 -8.95 -8.46
CA GLY A 72 -1.08 -8.80 -8.81
C GLY A 72 -2.06 -8.98 -7.64
N SER A 73 -1.61 -9.25 -6.41
CA SER A 73 -2.51 -9.37 -5.24
C SER A 73 -3.08 -8.05 -4.71
N GLY A 74 -2.73 -6.91 -5.32
CA GLY A 74 -3.28 -5.60 -4.96
C GLY A 74 -2.57 -4.84 -3.84
N LYS A 75 -1.44 -5.34 -3.31
CA LYS A 75 -0.68 -4.70 -2.21
C LYS A 75 -0.36 -3.22 -2.45
N SER A 76 0.23 -2.89 -3.60
CA SER A 76 0.61 -1.52 -3.95
C SER A 76 -0.62 -0.61 -4.08
N ALA A 77 -1.73 -1.13 -4.63
CA ALA A 77 -3.00 -0.42 -4.70
C ALA A 77 -3.60 -0.19 -3.31
N PHE A 78 -3.52 -1.18 -2.43
CA PHE A 78 -3.94 -1.07 -1.03
C PHE A 78 -3.07 -0.06 -0.25
N ALA A 79 -1.75 -0.09 -0.43
CA ALA A 79 -0.85 0.82 0.26
C ALA A 79 -1.09 2.28 -0.18
N LEU A 80 -1.33 2.50 -1.48
CA LEU A 80 -1.75 3.80 -1.99
C LEU A 80 -3.12 4.21 -1.41
N PHE A 81 -4.10 3.30 -1.38
CA PHE A 81 -5.41 3.54 -0.77
C PHE A 81 -5.31 3.99 0.69
N LEU A 82 -4.57 3.22 1.49
CA LEU A 82 -4.31 3.49 2.89
C LEU A 82 -3.67 4.85 3.08
N SER A 83 -2.72 5.21 2.22
CA SER A 83 -2.05 6.52 2.27
C SER A 83 -3.03 7.68 2.12
N HIS A 84 -4.01 7.57 1.21
CA HIS A 84 -5.06 8.58 1.06
C HIS A 84 -6.05 8.58 2.22
N ALA A 85 -6.49 7.40 2.69
CA ALA A 85 -7.42 7.28 3.81
C ALA A 85 -6.87 7.90 5.11
N LEU A 86 -5.57 7.72 5.36
CA LEU A 86 -4.88 8.22 6.55
C LEU A 86 -4.26 9.61 6.37
N SER A 87 -4.22 10.16 5.16
CA SER A 87 -3.57 11.45 4.87
C SER A 87 -4.16 12.64 5.66
N PRO A 88 -3.38 13.71 5.87
CA PRO A 88 -3.83 14.93 6.53
C PRO A 88 -4.60 15.88 5.59
N SER A 89 -4.37 15.78 4.27
CA SER A 89 -4.95 16.66 3.25
C SER A 89 -6.44 16.41 3.09
N SER A 90 -7.32 17.40 3.33
CA SER A 90 -8.77 17.27 3.10
C SER A 90 -9.15 17.24 1.60
N ASP A 91 -8.22 16.86 0.72
CA ASP A 91 -8.46 16.78 -0.71
C ASP A 91 -9.52 15.73 -1.08
N ARG A 92 -9.97 15.81 -2.33
CA ARG A 92 -11.02 14.95 -2.86
C ARG A 92 -10.66 13.46 -2.74
N LEU A 93 -9.39 13.09 -2.87
CA LEU A 93 -8.96 11.70 -2.81
C LEU A 93 -9.09 11.14 -1.39
N ARG A 94 -8.70 11.90 -0.36
CA ARG A 94 -8.94 11.52 1.03
C ARG A 94 -10.43 11.31 1.31
N GLN A 95 -11.27 12.23 0.86
CA GLN A 95 -12.71 12.13 1.08
C GLN A 95 -13.30 10.87 0.44
N VAL A 96 -12.88 10.54 -0.79
CA VAL A 96 -13.28 9.30 -1.47
C VAL A 96 -12.75 8.09 -0.72
N ALA A 97 -11.48 8.06 -0.34
CA ALA A 97 -10.88 6.93 0.37
C ALA A 97 -11.59 6.66 1.71
N ARG A 98 -11.87 7.70 2.51
CA ARG A 98 -12.59 7.56 3.78
C ARG A 98 -14.05 7.14 3.61
N ARG A 99 -14.71 7.60 2.54
CA ARG A 99 -16.05 7.12 2.18
C ARG A 99 -16.02 5.62 1.88
N LEU A 100 -15.06 5.15 1.09
CA LEU A 100 -14.90 3.72 0.78
C LEU A 100 -14.65 2.88 2.05
N VAL A 101 -13.92 3.42 3.04
CA VAL A 101 -13.79 2.75 4.35
C VAL A 101 -15.14 2.67 5.08
N SER A 102 -15.91 3.76 5.13
CA SER A 102 -17.23 3.80 5.79
C SER A 102 -18.27 2.91 5.09
N GLU A 103 -18.27 2.86 3.76
CA GLU A 103 -19.11 1.95 2.97
C GLU A 103 -18.77 0.48 3.22
N ALA A 104 -17.49 0.17 3.45
CA ALA A 104 -17.05 -1.19 3.76
C ALA A 104 -17.31 -1.59 5.22
N ASP A 105 -17.12 -0.65 6.15
CA ASP A 105 -17.30 -0.86 7.59
C ASP A 105 -17.45 0.48 8.33
N ASP A 106 -18.69 0.87 8.61
CA ASP A 106 -18.99 2.14 9.26
C ASP A 106 -18.53 2.16 10.73
N GLU A 107 -18.47 1.01 11.41
CA GLU A 107 -17.95 0.94 12.76
C GLU A 107 -16.44 1.20 12.80
N LEU A 108 -15.69 0.55 11.91
CA LEU A 108 -14.26 0.81 11.71
C LEU A 108 -14.03 2.28 11.35
N ALA A 109 -14.78 2.83 10.38
CA ALA A 109 -14.64 4.23 9.99
C ALA A 109 -14.89 5.18 11.17
N ARG A 110 -15.94 4.93 11.96
CA ARG A 110 -16.21 5.70 13.18
C ARG A 110 -15.10 5.56 14.21
N ARG A 111 -14.44 4.39 14.32
CA ARG A 111 -13.28 4.18 15.20
C ARG A 111 -12.04 4.92 14.75
N ILE A 112 -11.72 4.90 13.45
CA ILE A 112 -10.55 5.57 12.88
C ILE A 112 -10.74 7.08 12.91
N PHE A 113 -11.89 7.57 12.42
CA PHE A 113 -12.11 8.99 12.17
C PHE A 113 -12.87 9.69 13.29
N LYS A 114 -12.74 9.20 14.54
CA LYS A 114 -13.36 9.83 15.71
C LYS A 114 -13.01 11.33 15.79
N PRO A 115 -13.92 12.20 16.27
CA PRO A 115 -13.64 13.61 16.50
C PRO A 115 -12.46 13.87 17.45
N ARG A 116 -12.11 12.86 18.28
CA ARG A 116 -10.93 12.84 19.15
C ARG A 116 -10.11 11.56 18.88
N GLY A 117 -8.78 11.65 18.82
CA GLY A 117 -7.87 10.56 18.44
C GLY A 117 -6.64 11.00 17.65
N ARG A 118 -5.85 10.04 17.16
CA ARG A 118 -4.65 10.28 16.32
C ARG A 118 -4.96 10.29 14.82
N THR A 119 -6.20 10.08 14.41
CA THR A 119 -6.63 10.01 13.01
C THR A 119 -7.95 10.76 12.78
N ARG A 120 -8.16 11.85 13.53
CA ARG A 120 -9.42 12.63 13.53
C ARG A 120 -9.76 13.16 12.13
N PRO A 121 -11.00 13.62 11.88
CA PRO A 121 -11.41 14.17 10.60
C PRO A 121 -10.53 15.32 10.07
N THR A 122 -9.86 16.05 10.96
CA THR A 122 -9.04 17.21 10.64
C THR A 122 -7.54 16.94 10.65
N VAL A 123 -7.09 15.73 11.03
CA VAL A 123 -5.66 15.38 11.03
C VAL A 123 -5.38 14.05 10.33
N GLY A 124 -4.11 13.79 10.04
CA GLY A 124 -3.68 12.53 9.46
C GLY A 124 -2.16 12.34 9.47
N LEU A 125 -1.72 11.23 8.88
CA LEU A 125 -0.32 10.86 8.74
C LEU A 125 0.19 11.30 7.37
N VAL A 126 1.30 12.04 7.35
CA VAL A 126 1.91 12.47 6.09
C VAL A 126 2.46 11.24 5.36
N PRO A 127 2.01 10.95 4.13
CA PRO A 127 2.49 9.79 3.40
C PRO A 127 3.89 10.05 2.85
N VAL A 128 4.81 9.15 3.18
CA VAL A 128 6.17 9.05 2.62
C VAL A 128 6.21 7.79 1.79
N LEU A 129 6.06 7.91 0.47
CA LEU A 129 5.97 6.77 -0.44
C LEU A 129 7.30 6.60 -1.17
N ALA A 130 7.87 5.41 -1.07
CA ALA A 130 9.11 5.02 -1.71
C ALA A 130 8.92 3.70 -2.47
N THR A 131 9.59 3.56 -3.61
CA THR A 131 9.63 2.31 -4.37
C THR A 131 11.04 1.76 -4.34
N GLY A 132 11.19 0.52 -3.85
CA GLY A 132 12.45 -0.20 -3.80
C GLY A 132 13.05 -0.40 -5.18
N GLN A 133 14.37 -0.24 -5.26
CA GLN A 133 15.18 -0.48 -6.45
C GLN A 133 16.40 -1.30 -6.03
N ARG A 134 17.16 -1.82 -7.00
CA ARG A 134 18.40 -2.56 -6.73
C ARG A 134 19.56 -1.60 -6.42
N GLN A 135 19.41 -0.85 -5.33
CA GLN A 135 20.35 0.16 -4.86
C GLN A 135 20.18 0.35 -3.34
N PRO A 136 21.10 1.07 -2.68
CA PRO A 136 20.98 1.35 -1.25
C PRO A 136 19.67 2.06 -0.86
N LEU A 137 19.08 1.64 0.26
CA LEU A 137 17.78 2.11 0.74
C LEU A 137 17.82 3.52 1.32
N GLU A 138 18.95 3.97 1.88
CA GLU A 138 19.06 5.28 2.50
C GLU A 138 18.73 6.41 1.52
N GLY A 139 19.28 6.35 0.31
CA GLY A 139 18.99 7.34 -0.73
C GLY A 139 17.52 7.32 -1.16
N THR A 140 16.98 6.12 -1.35
CA THR A 140 15.57 5.91 -1.74
C THR A 140 14.61 6.50 -0.69
N LEU A 141 14.85 6.21 0.59
CA LEU A 141 14.04 6.69 1.72
C LEU A 141 14.19 8.20 1.95
N VAL A 142 15.41 8.74 1.87
CA VAL A 142 15.66 10.19 2.04
C VAL A 142 15.00 10.99 0.91
N ASN A 143 15.06 10.51 -0.34
CA ASN A 143 14.39 11.14 -1.47
C ASN A 143 12.86 11.16 -1.29
N ALA A 144 12.28 10.04 -0.85
CA ALA A 144 10.86 9.96 -0.54
C ALA A 144 10.45 10.91 0.59
N LEU A 145 11.26 10.97 1.66
CA LEU A 145 11.03 11.89 2.79
C LEU A 145 11.08 13.35 2.33
N ALA A 146 12.06 13.71 1.50
CA ALA A 146 12.20 15.04 0.92
C ALA A 146 10.96 15.43 0.09
N ALA A 147 10.50 14.53 -0.79
CA ALA A 147 9.31 14.75 -1.62
C ALA A 147 8.03 14.92 -0.76
N ALA A 148 7.85 14.08 0.25
CA ALA A 148 6.73 14.17 1.18
C ALA A 148 6.72 15.50 1.95
N CYS A 149 7.88 15.92 2.45
CA CYS A 149 8.02 17.18 3.18
C CYS A 149 7.80 18.41 2.26
N ALA A 150 8.33 18.38 1.04
CA ALA A 150 8.11 19.43 0.05
C ALA A 150 6.62 19.58 -0.29
N ASN A 151 5.89 18.47 -0.40
CA ASN A 151 4.45 18.47 -0.60
C ASN A 151 3.70 18.98 0.63
N TYR A 152 4.03 18.48 1.83
CA TYR A 152 3.32 18.82 3.06
C TYR A 152 3.46 20.30 3.42
N TRP A 153 4.66 20.88 3.31
CA TRP A 153 4.92 22.31 3.57
C TRP A 153 4.86 23.19 2.33
N ARG A 154 4.28 22.72 1.21
CA ARG A 154 4.06 23.53 0.01
C ARG A 154 3.25 24.79 0.37
N GLY A 155 3.75 25.95 -0.05
CA GLY A 155 3.11 27.25 0.20
C GLY A 155 3.19 27.74 1.65
N SER A 156 3.96 27.08 2.52
CA SER A 156 4.16 27.55 3.90
C SER A 156 5.06 28.78 3.93
N ALA A 157 4.62 29.85 4.60
CA ALA A 157 5.41 31.07 4.80
C ALA A 157 6.68 30.81 5.61
N ARG A 158 6.58 29.93 6.63
CA ARG A 158 7.73 29.48 7.43
C ARG A 158 7.98 28.00 7.15
N LYS A 159 9.17 27.71 6.62
CA LYS A 159 9.65 26.34 6.41
C LYS A 159 10.38 25.85 7.67
N PRO A 160 10.14 24.61 8.12
CA PRO A 160 10.86 24.07 9.27
C PRO A 160 12.32 23.76 8.92
N SER A 161 13.21 23.85 9.90
CA SER A 161 14.66 23.59 9.74
C SER A 161 14.97 22.21 9.17
N ILE A 162 14.13 21.21 9.49
CA ILE A 162 14.28 19.83 9.03
C ILE A 162 14.39 19.68 7.51
N LEU A 163 13.83 20.63 6.73
CA LEU A 163 13.98 20.60 5.26
C LEU A 163 15.44 20.82 4.83
N ALA A 164 16.19 21.65 5.56
CA ALA A 164 17.60 21.88 5.29
C ALA A 164 18.45 20.65 5.68
N ASP A 165 18.11 19.99 6.79
CA ASP A 165 18.79 18.78 7.27
C ASP A 165 18.60 17.62 6.28
N ILE A 166 17.37 17.41 5.81
CA ILE A 166 17.05 16.42 4.77
C ILE A 166 17.84 16.72 3.49
N ALA A 167 17.84 17.98 3.02
CA ALA A 167 18.56 18.36 1.80
C ALA A 167 20.08 18.20 1.94
N ALA A 168 20.64 18.43 3.13
CA ALA A 168 22.06 18.20 3.41
C ALA A 168 22.42 16.72 3.32
N VAL A 169 21.61 15.84 3.92
CA VAL A 169 21.81 14.38 3.83
C VAL A 169 21.62 13.89 2.39
N GLN A 170 20.58 14.37 1.69
CA GLN A 170 20.33 14.03 0.29
C GLN A 170 21.51 14.39 -0.62
N ARG A 171 22.09 15.59 -0.45
CA ARG A 171 23.30 16.00 -1.20
C ARG A 171 24.49 15.11 -0.90
N ARG A 172 24.75 14.78 0.37
CA ARG A 172 25.85 13.87 0.75
C ARG A 172 25.70 12.50 0.08
N ILE A 173 24.50 11.93 0.07
CA ILE A 173 24.23 10.65 -0.59
C ILE A 173 24.45 10.77 -2.10
N ALA A 174 23.97 11.84 -2.73
CA ALA A 174 24.18 12.08 -4.17
C ALA A 174 25.66 12.25 -4.56
N GLU A 175 26.48 12.79 -3.66
CA GLU A 175 27.94 12.90 -3.79
C GLU A 175 28.67 11.57 -3.50
N GLY A 176 27.96 10.47 -3.24
CA GLY A 176 28.53 9.17 -2.91
C GLY A 176 29.13 9.10 -1.49
N LYS A 177 28.90 10.09 -0.64
CA LYS A 177 29.41 10.09 0.73
C LYS A 177 28.57 9.14 1.58
N ARG A 178 29.24 8.32 2.40
CA ARG A 178 28.57 7.48 3.39
C ARG A 178 27.82 8.35 4.42
N VAL A 179 26.58 7.96 4.68
CA VAL A 179 25.72 8.52 5.73
C VAL A 179 25.38 7.37 6.68
N ALA A 180 25.52 7.60 7.98
CA ALA A 180 25.17 6.59 8.96
C ALA A 180 23.65 6.35 8.97
N THR A 181 23.24 5.08 9.03
CA THR A 181 21.84 4.65 9.12
C THR A 181 21.08 5.39 10.22
N SER A 182 21.67 5.51 11.40
CA SER A 182 21.07 6.22 12.54
C SER A 182 20.81 7.71 12.27
N ALA A 183 21.59 8.36 11.40
CA ALA A 183 21.33 9.73 10.99
C ALA A 183 20.09 9.82 10.09
N VAL A 184 19.90 8.85 9.18
CA VAL A 184 18.69 8.77 8.34
C VAL A 184 17.47 8.51 9.20
N VAL A 185 17.52 7.56 10.13
CA VAL A 185 16.40 7.25 11.03
C VAL A 185 16.02 8.46 11.89
N LYS A 186 17.00 9.20 12.42
CA LYS A 186 16.75 10.46 13.14
C LYS A 186 16.01 11.48 12.30
N LEU A 187 16.29 11.60 10.99
CA LEU A 187 15.53 12.48 10.10
C LEU A 187 14.04 12.11 10.06
N PHE A 188 13.70 10.83 10.01
CA PHE A 188 12.29 10.39 10.03
C PHE A 188 11.61 10.73 11.36
N GLU A 189 12.26 10.44 12.49
CA GLU A 189 11.73 10.76 13.82
C GLU A 189 11.54 12.27 14.03
N GLU A 190 12.55 13.08 13.67
CA GLU A 190 12.49 14.53 13.77
C GLU A 190 11.45 15.12 12.83
N THR A 191 11.34 14.58 11.61
CA THR A 191 10.27 14.98 10.67
C THR A 191 8.90 14.69 11.27
N ALA A 192 8.67 13.50 11.83
CA ALA A 192 7.41 13.16 12.47
C ALA A 192 7.08 14.14 13.61
N ARG A 193 8.07 14.48 14.45
CA ARG A 193 7.94 15.50 15.50
C ARG A 193 7.59 16.89 14.94
N LYS A 194 8.27 17.34 13.88
CA LYS A 194 8.00 18.65 13.25
C LYS A 194 6.66 18.70 12.55
N VAL A 195 6.21 17.59 11.95
CA VAL A 195 4.86 17.44 11.40
C VAL A 195 3.82 17.59 12.52
N ALA A 196 3.96 16.82 13.60
CA ALA A 196 3.01 16.85 14.72
C ALA A 196 2.97 18.19 15.48
N ALA A 197 4.09 18.90 15.56
CA ALA A 197 4.17 20.22 16.18
C ALA A 197 3.75 21.37 15.25
N SER A 198 3.48 21.10 13.97
CA SER A 198 3.09 22.14 13.01
C SER A 198 1.63 22.55 13.18
N SER A 199 1.28 23.76 12.76
CA SER A 199 -0.11 24.23 12.68
C SER A 199 -0.92 23.59 11.54
N ARG A 200 -0.29 22.71 10.76
CA ARG A 200 -0.89 22.00 9.62
C ARG A 200 -1.49 20.67 10.10
N PRO A 201 -2.43 20.07 9.35
CA PRO A 201 -3.22 18.93 9.80
C PRO A 201 -2.45 17.58 9.89
N GLY A 202 -1.15 17.56 10.11
CA GLY A 202 -0.35 16.33 10.24
C GLY A 202 -0.03 15.98 11.68
N ASN A 203 -0.05 14.69 12.05
CA ASN A 203 0.31 14.25 13.41
C ASN A 203 1.38 13.15 13.46
N GLY A 204 1.98 12.81 12.33
CA GLY A 204 2.91 11.71 12.21
C GLY A 204 3.19 11.37 10.75
N LEU A 205 3.86 10.25 10.52
CA LEU A 205 4.24 9.77 9.19
C LEU A 205 3.67 8.38 8.92
N LEU A 206 3.26 8.15 7.68
CA LEU A 206 3.03 6.83 7.13
C LEU A 206 4.09 6.61 6.05
N VAL A 207 5.12 5.83 6.38
CA VAL A 207 6.19 5.46 5.48
C VAL A 207 5.81 4.15 4.80
N VAL A 208 5.74 4.15 3.47
CA VAL A 208 5.49 2.96 2.67
C VAL A 208 6.69 2.74 1.76
N LEU A 209 7.32 1.58 1.87
CA LEU A 209 8.33 1.10 0.95
C LEU A 209 7.74 -0.03 0.11
N ASP A 210 7.31 0.29 -1.11
CA ASP A 210 6.84 -0.69 -2.07
C ASP A 210 8.01 -1.42 -2.74
N GLU A 211 7.79 -2.62 -3.28
CA GLU A 211 8.83 -3.38 -4.02
C GLU A 211 10.15 -3.56 -3.25
N ALA A 212 10.09 -3.66 -1.92
CA ALA A 212 11.27 -3.72 -1.06
C ALA A 212 12.16 -4.95 -1.33
N GLY A 213 11.58 -6.00 -1.93
CA GLY A 213 12.28 -7.19 -2.39
C GLY A 213 13.48 -6.87 -3.28
N LYS A 214 13.42 -5.81 -4.10
CA LYS A 214 14.54 -5.42 -4.99
C LYS A 214 15.74 -4.89 -4.22
N ALA A 215 15.49 -4.14 -3.15
CA ALA A 215 16.55 -3.64 -2.29
C ALA A 215 17.13 -4.75 -1.42
N LEU A 216 16.26 -5.65 -0.96
CA LEU A 216 16.64 -6.87 -0.25
C LEU A 216 17.52 -7.80 -1.12
N GLU A 217 17.15 -8.03 -2.39
CA GLU A 217 17.98 -8.74 -3.37
C GLU A 217 19.35 -8.09 -3.56
N PHE A 218 19.39 -6.75 -3.65
CA PHE A 218 20.64 -6.01 -3.76
C PHE A 218 21.52 -6.17 -2.52
N ALA A 219 20.95 -6.05 -1.33
CA ALA A 219 21.62 -6.24 -0.05
C ALA A 219 22.14 -7.68 0.13
N ALA A 220 21.45 -8.66 -0.44
CA ALA A 220 21.87 -10.05 -0.41
C ALA A 220 23.13 -10.31 -1.25
N GLN A 221 23.28 -9.59 -2.36
CA GLN A 221 24.38 -9.74 -3.31
C GLN A 221 25.61 -8.88 -2.97
N HIS A 222 25.47 -7.89 -2.10
CA HIS A 222 26.56 -6.97 -1.75
C HIS A 222 26.90 -7.08 -0.26
N GLU A 223 28.15 -7.42 0.05
CA GLU A 223 28.68 -7.49 1.43
C GLU A 223 28.86 -6.06 2.00
N GLY A 224 27.75 -5.39 2.31
CA GLY A 224 27.74 -4.00 2.79
C GLY A 224 26.84 -3.74 4.00
N GLY A 225 25.89 -4.63 4.32
CA GLY A 225 25.08 -4.63 5.56
C GLY A 225 24.12 -3.45 5.79
N GLY A 226 24.32 -2.28 5.16
CA GLY A 226 23.60 -1.04 5.44
C GLY A 226 22.09 -1.11 5.17
N ASP A 227 21.69 -1.78 4.09
CA ASP A 227 20.28 -1.87 3.67
C ASP A 227 19.39 -2.65 4.64
N ILE A 228 19.93 -3.70 5.25
CA ILE A 228 19.21 -4.49 6.24
C ILE A 228 19.13 -3.71 7.56
N GLN A 229 20.22 -3.02 7.90
CA GLN A 229 20.31 -2.20 9.11
C GLN A 229 19.30 -1.05 9.09
N ILE A 230 19.11 -0.35 7.97
CA ILE A 230 18.12 0.74 7.88
C ILE A 230 16.69 0.24 8.05
N LEU A 231 16.35 -0.93 7.50
CA LEU A 231 15.03 -1.54 7.72
C LEU A 231 14.80 -1.87 9.20
N GLN A 232 15.82 -2.43 9.87
CA GLN A 232 15.75 -2.73 11.29
C GLN A 232 15.57 -1.47 12.14
N GLU A 233 16.48 -0.50 12.00
CA GLU A 233 16.47 0.70 12.84
C GLU A 233 15.20 1.55 12.61
N LEU A 234 14.68 1.60 11.37
CA LEU A 234 13.44 2.31 11.07
C LEU A 234 12.21 1.56 11.61
N ALA A 235 12.20 0.22 11.57
CA ALA A 235 11.14 -0.57 12.20
C ALA A 235 11.13 -0.41 13.73
N GLU A 236 12.31 -0.40 14.35
CA GLU A 236 12.46 -0.14 15.78
C GLU A 236 12.01 1.29 16.13
N ALA A 237 12.39 2.29 15.34
CA ALA A 237 11.90 3.67 15.47
C ALA A 237 10.38 3.78 15.33
N ALA A 238 9.78 3.06 14.37
CA ALA A 238 8.34 3.01 14.18
C ALA A 238 7.62 2.44 15.42
N ASN A 239 8.06 1.28 15.92
CA ASN A 239 7.45 0.63 17.08
C ASN A 239 7.63 1.42 18.39
N ARG A 240 8.70 2.19 18.55
CA ARG A 240 8.93 3.06 19.74
C ARG A 240 8.40 4.49 19.61
N SER A 241 7.62 4.78 18.56
CA SER A 241 7.18 6.15 18.24
C SER A 241 6.09 6.72 19.16
N ALA A 242 5.65 5.96 20.18
CA ALA A 242 4.79 6.41 21.28
C ALA A 242 3.62 7.31 20.83
N ASP A 243 3.61 8.59 21.21
CA ASP A 243 2.51 9.51 20.92
C ASP A 243 2.48 10.09 19.50
N ILE A 244 3.60 10.03 18.77
CA ILE A 244 3.75 10.65 17.46
C ILE A 244 3.91 9.52 16.43
N PRO A 245 2.84 9.06 15.78
CA PRO A 245 2.91 7.84 15.00
C PRO A 245 3.89 7.95 13.83
N LEU A 246 4.89 7.07 13.85
CA LEU A 246 5.69 6.70 12.70
C LEU A 246 5.28 5.28 12.33
N VAL A 247 4.46 5.15 11.28
CA VAL A 247 4.02 3.84 10.77
C VAL A 247 4.91 3.50 9.59
N PHE A 248 5.52 2.33 9.61
CA PHE A 248 6.36 1.83 8.53
C PHE A 248 5.75 0.56 7.93
N VAL A 249 5.43 0.61 6.64
CA VAL A 249 4.86 -0.50 5.89
C VAL A 249 5.82 -0.88 4.77
N VAL A 250 6.27 -2.12 4.77
CA VAL A 250 7.08 -2.68 3.68
C VAL A 250 6.21 -3.63 2.85
N VAL A 251 6.25 -3.50 1.53
CA VAL A 251 5.52 -4.38 0.61
C VAL A 251 6.49 -5.33 -0.08
N LEU A 252 6.18 -6.62 -0.02
CA LEU A 252 7.03 -7.70 -0.48
C LEU A 252 6.24 -8.73 -1.29
N HIS A 253 6.92 -9.37 -2.26
CA HIS A 253 6.31 -10.44 -3.06
C HIS A 253 6.27 -11.77 -2.33
N GLN A 254 7.29 -11.99 -1.52
CA GLN A 254 7.51 -13.17 -0.72
C GLN A 254 7.86 -12.74 0.70
N ALA A 255 7.78 -13.65 1.67
CA ALA A 255 8.23 -13.34 3.02
C ALA A 255 9.77 -13.14 3.04
N PHE A 256 10.26 -12.46 4.08
CA PHE A 256 11.68 -12.09 4.20
C PHE A 256 12.63 -13.30 4.13
N ASP A 257 12.21 -14.46 4.63
CA ASP A 257 12.96 -15.71 4.64
C ASP A 257 13.28 -16.22 3.23
N GLN A 258 12.38 -16.06 2.26
CA GLN A 258 12.58 -16.51 0.87
C GLN A 258 13.63 -15.69 0.12
N TYR A 259 13.86 -14.43 0.52
CA TYR A 259 14.97 -13.63 0.00
C TYR A 259 16.32 -14.05 0.59
N ALA A 260 16.30 -14.82 1.67
CA ALA A 260 17.48 -15.24 2.41
C ALA A 260 18.01 -16.63 1.99
N ASP A 261 17.38 -17.30 1.01
CA ASP A 261 17.72 -18.65 0.59
C ASP A 261 19.17 -18.81 0.08
N GLN A 262 19.68 -17.79 -0.60
CA GLN A 262 21.06 -17.78 -1.14
C GLN A 262 22.08 -17.18 -0.18
N LEU A 263 21.67 -16.82 1.04
CA LEU A 263 22.53 -16.12 2.01
C LEU A 263 23.34 -17.08 2.88
N THR A 264 24.50 -16.60 3.33
CA THR A 264 25.28 -17.26 4.38
C THR A 264 24.48 -17.35 5.68
N GLN A 265 24.83 -18.28 6.57
CA GLN A 265 24.13 -18.42 7.86
C GLN A 265 24.14 -17.14 8.69
N ARG A 266 25.28 -16.40 8.66
CA ARG A 266 25.40 -15.11 9.35
C ARG A 266 24.41 -14.09 8.81
N GLN A 267 24.31 -13.96 7.49
CA GLN A 267 23.36 -13.06 6.85
C GLN A 267 21.91 -13.48 7.15
N ARG A 268 21.57 -14.78 7.06
CA ARG A 268 20.24 -15.28 7.44
C ARG A 268 19.85 -14.88 8.87
N ASN A 269 20.79 -14.97 9.82
CA ASN A 269 20.54 -14.56 11.19
C ASN A 269 20.26 -13.05 11.32
N GLU A 270 20.96 -12.20 10.57
CA GLU A 270 20.66 -10.76 10.54
C GLU A 270 19.27 -10.47 9.94
N TRP A 271 18.88 -11.18 8.90
CA TRP A 271 17.56 -11.04 8.28
C TRP A 271 16.42 -11.49 9.20
N ALA A 272 16.61 -12.59 9.93
CA ALA A 272 15.64 -13.05 10.91
C ALA A 272 15.40 -12.02 12.03
N LYS A 273 16.45 -11.30 12.45
CA LYS A 273 16.29 -10.19 13.42
C LYS A 273 15.42 -9.08 12.87
N VAL A 274 15.60 -8.70 11.60
CA VAL A 274 14.80 -7.66 10.95
C VAL A 274 13.34 -8.11 10.82
N GLN A 275 13.10 -9.32 10.32
CA GLN A 275 11.75 -9.88 10.20
C GLN A 275 11.01 -9.86 11.54
N GLY A 276 11.68 -10.20 12.65
CA GLY A 276 11.10 -10.15 13.99
C GLY A 276 10.64 -8.77 14.48
N ARG A 277 10.97 -7.69 13.76
CA ARG A 277 10.50 -6.32 14.05
C ARG A 277 9.22 -5.94 13.30
N PHE A 278 8.83 -6.74 12.30
CA PHE A 278 7.63 -6.50 11.50
C PHE A 278 6.51 -7.47 11.92
N ALA A 279 5.29 -6.94 12.07
CA ALA A 279 4.12 -7.80 12.06
C ALA A 279 3.73 -8.11 10.61
N ASP A 280 3.69 -9.39 10.27
CA ASP A 280 3.34 -9.83 8.93
C ASP A 280 1.82 -9.85 8.70
N ILE A 281 1.44 -9.41 7.50
CA ILE A 281 0.09 -9.47 6.97
C ILE A 281 0.17 -10.15 5.59
N PRO A 282 -0.16 -11.44 5.51
CA PRO A 282 -0.32 -12.14 4.24
C PRO A 282 -1.41 -11.46 3.41
N PHE A 283 -1.02 -10.86 2.29
CA PHE A 283 -1.89 -10.12 1.41
C PHE A 283 -2.29 -10.97 0.20
N ARG A 284 -3.14 -11.97 0.47
CA ARG A 284 -3.70 -12.90 -0.52
C ARG A 284 -5.21 -12.94 -0.36
N GLU A 285 -5.92 -12.48 -1.39
CA GLU A 285 -7.38 -12.56 -1.42
C GLU A 285 -7.84 -14.00 -1.61
N GLU A 286 -8.91 -14.37 -0.93
CA GLU A 286 -9.60 -15.64 -1.15
C GLU A 286 -10.22 -15.69 -2.55
N ALA A 287 -10.39 -16.90 -3.10
CA ALA A 287 -10.78 -17.10 -4.48
C ALA A 287 -12.15 -16.49 -4.82
N ASP A 288 -13.10 -16.52 -3.89
CA ASP A 288 -14.41 -15.89 -3.99
C ASP A 288 -14.29 -14.36 -4.11
N GLN A 289 -13.39 -13.73 -3.33
CA GLN A 289 -13.14 -12.30 -3.37
C GLN A 289 -12.49 -11.88 -4.69
N LEU A 290 -11.56 -12.68 -5.21
CA LEU A 290 -10.99 -12.44 -6.54
C LEU A 290 -12.07 -12.47 -7.64
N LEU A 291 -13.00 -13.42 -7.59
CA LEU A 291 -14.11 -13.48 -8.56
C LEU A 291 -15.04 -12.27 -8.43
N ARG A 292 -15.30 -11.79 -7.21
CA ARG A 292 -16.08 -10.56 -6.97
C ARG A 292 -15.38 -9.33 -7.55
N LEU A 293 -14.06 -9.22 -7.38
CA LEU A 293 -13.24 -8.15 -7.96
C LEU A 293 -13.27 -8.19 -9.49
N ILE A 294 -13.15 -9.37 -10.09
CA ILE A 294 -13.23 -9.56 -11.55
C ILE A 294 -14.62 -9.16 -12.06
N GLY A 295 -15.69 -9.61 -11.40
CA GLY A 295 -17.06 -9.22 -11.75
C GLY A 295 -17.28 -7.71 -11.64
N GLY A 296 -16.71 -7.07 -10.63
CA GLY A 296 -16.72 -5.60 -10.50
C GLY A 296 -15.86 -4.88 -11.56
N ALA A 297 -14.84 -5.53 -12.11
CA ALA A 297 -13.95 -4.96 -13.11
C ALA A 297 -14.55 -4.90 -14.52
N ILE A 298 -15.49 -5.80 -14.81
CA ILE A 298 -16.14 -5.92 -16.11
C ILE A 298 -17.40 -5.05 -16.14
N LYS A 299 -17.54 -4.22 -17.19
CA LYS A 299 -18.76 -3.47 -17.47
C LYS A 299 -19.31 -3.85 -18.84
N ARG A 300 -20.62 -4.07 -18.93
CA ARG A 300 -21.32 -4.20 -20.21
C ARG A 300 -21.33 -2.88 -20.98
N LYS A 301 -20.80 -2.91 -22.21
CA LYS A 301 -20.93 -1.83 -23.22
C LYS A 301 -22.22 -1.94 -24.01
N LYS A 302 -22.60 -3.18 -24.34
CA LYS A 302 -23.71 -3.50 -25.24
C LYS A 302 -24.44 -4.74 -24.73
N GLN A 303 -25.64 -4.96 -25.25
CA GLN A 303 -26.39 -6.18 -24.92
C GLN A 303 -25.65 -7.41 -25.42
N ILE A 304 -25.32 -8.31 -24.48
CA ILE A 304 -24.68 -9.58 -24.76
C ILE A 304 -25.74 -10.53 -25.34
N PRO A 305 -25.47 -11.23 -26.46
CA PRO A 305 -26.40 -12.22 -27.00
C PRO A 305 -26.69 -13.33 -25.98
N ALA A 306 -27.95 -13.77 -25.90
CA ALA A 306 -28.39 -14.77 -24.91
C ALA A 306 -27.59 -16.08 -24.95
N ARG A 307 -27.07 -16.49 -26.12
CA ARG A 307 -26.18 -17.65 -26.25
C ARG A 307 -24.85 -17.45 -25.52
N CYS A 308 -24.25 -16.27 -25.63
CA CYS A 308 -23.00 -15.91 -24.95
C CYS A 308 -23.20 -15.82 -23.43
N GLU A 309 -24.33 -15.26 -22.99
CA GLU A 309 -24.67 -15.18 -21.56
C GLU A 309 -24.86 -16.57 -20.93
N ARG A 310 -25.52 -17.51 -21.62
CA ARG A 310 -25.62 -18.90 -21.16
C ARG A 310 -24.24 -19.57 -21.05
N GLY A 311 -23.35 -19.33 -22.01
CA GLY A 311 -21.98 -19.82 -21.98
C GLY A 311 -21.18 -19.26 -20.81
N ALA A 312 -21.25 -17.95 -20.59
CA ALA A 312 -20.59 -17.28 -19.46
C ALA A 312 -21.09 -17.81 -18.11
N ARG A 313 -22.42 -17.94 -17.93
CA ARG A 313 -23.01 -18.54 -16.72
C ARG A 313 -22.49 -19.95 -16.45
N ARG A 314 -22.40 -20.78 -17.49
CA ARG A 314 -21.87 -22.15 -17.37
C ARG A 314 -20.40 -22.14 -16.94
N LEU A 315 -19.57 -21.29 -17.55
CA LEU A 315 -18.16 -21.13 -17.18
C LEU A 315 -18.01 -20.69 -15.72
N CYS A 316 -18.78 -19.69 -15.29
CA CYS A 316 -18.76 -19.16 -13.92
C CYS A 316 -19.13 -20.24 -12.91
N ARG A 317 -20.17 -21.03 -13.21
CA ARG A 317 -20.58 -22.17 -12.39
C ARG A 317 -19.48 -23.20 -12.22
N THR A 318 -18.85 -23.60 -13.33
CA THR A 318 -17.74 -24.57 -13.31
C THR A 318 -16.53 -24.01 -12.55
N ALA A 319 -16.22 -22.73 -12.70
CA ALA A 319 -15.14 -22.09 -11.94
C ALA A 319 -15.43 -22.08 -10.43
N ALA A 320 -16.64 -21.71 -10.03
CA ALA A 320 -17.05 -21.71 -8.62
C ALA A 320 -17.00 -23.11 -7.99
N GLU A 321 -17.39 -24.15 -8.74
CA GLU A 321 -17.30 -25.55 -8.31
C GLU A 321 -15.85 -26.01 -8.14
N ARG A 322 -14.98 -25.71 -9.13
CA ARG A 322 -13.55 -26.06 -9.06
C ARG A 322 -12.82 -25.35 -7.92
N LEU A 323 -13.20 -24.11 -7.64
CA LEU A 323 -12.64 -23.31 -6.55
C LEU A 323 -13.27 -23.64 -5.18
N ARG A 324 -14.18 -24.62 -5.12
CA ARG A 324 -14.85 -25.08 -3.88
C ARG A 324 -15.49 -23.93 -3.08
N ILE A 325 -16.15 -23.01 -3.77
CA ILE A 325 -16.89 -21.92 -3.12
C ILE A 325 -18.18 -22.53 -2.52
N THR A 326 -18.19 -22.73 -1.20
CA THR A 326 -19.16 -23.61 -0.49
C THR A 326 -20.44 -22.91 -0.05
N THR A 327 -20.48 -21.59 -0.01
CA THR A 327 -21.63 -20.79 0.42
C THR A 327 -22.57 -20.49 -0.75
N ALA A 328 -23.82 -20.95 -0.66
CA ALA A 328 -24.83 -20.79 -1.72
C ALA A 328 -25.14 -19.32 -2.06
N THR A 329 -25.03 -18.42 -1.07
CA THR A 329 -25.15 -16.96 -1.22
C THR A 329 -24.06 -16.41 -2.13
N ASP A 330 -22.83 -16.92 -2.01
CA ASP A 330 -21.69 -16.48 -2.81
C ASP A 330 -21.79 -17.01 -4.25
N LYS A 331 -22.28 -18.24 -4.48
CA LYS A 331 -22.37 -18.80 -5.84
C LYS A 331 -23.37 -18.03 -6.74
N SER A 332 -24.57 -17.72 -6.24
CA SER A 332 -25.59 -16.96 -6.97
C SER A 332 -25.17 -15.51 -7.20
N GLU A 333 -24.49 -14.90 -6.22
CA GLU A 333 -24.02 -13.53 -6.32
C GLU A 333 -22.81 -13.40 -7.25
N ILE A 334 -21.88 -14.36 -7.22
CA ILE A 334 -20.75 -14.45 -8.16
C ILE A 334 -21.26 -14.72 -9.58
N GLU A 335 -22.23 -15.62 -9.77
CA GLU A 335 -22.88 -15.83 -11.08
C GLU A 335 -23.52 -14.52 -11.59
N LYS A 336 -24.18 -13.74 -10.72
CA LYS A 336 -24.75 -12.43 -11.08
C LYS A 336 -23.68 -11.39 -11.38
N LEU A 337 -22.60 -11.32 -10.60
CA LEU A 337 -21.51 -10.36 -10.76
C LEU A 337 -20.70 -10.60 -12.03
N LEU A 338 -20.39 -11.85 -12.35
CA LEU A 338 -19.67 -12.22 -13.57
C LEU A 338 -20.53 -12.12 -14.82
N CYS A 339 -21.86 -12.10 -14.65
CA CYS A 339 -22.78 -11.82 -15.73
C CYS A 339 -23.05 -10.33 -15.93
N ARG A 340 -22.79 -9.43 -14.99
CA ARG A 340 -23.08 -7.98 -15.12
C ARG A 340 -22.32 -7.28 -16.25
#